data_AF-A0A671VZ03-F1
#
_entry.id   AF-A0A671VZ03-F1
#
_cell.length_a   1.000
_cell.length_b   1.000
_cell.length_c   1.000
_cell.angle_alpha   90.00
_cell.angle_beta   90.00
_cell.angle_gamma   90.00
#
_symmetry.space_group_name_H-M   'P 1'
#
loop_
_entity.id
_entity.type
_entity.pdbx_description
1 polymer ?
#
loop_
_entity_poly.entity_id
_entity_poly.type
_entity_poly.pdbx_seq_one_letter_code
_entity_poly.pdbx_strand_id
1 'polypeptide(L)'
;MSLFMLAVKVQSLLSSVVFRRELTLKLQNTDNHRTRGAALQVQRKICPMGGSSSSSSRFFGTLAQSLKSVPLTEPDLYLEENPDQDLDQDLAEIDPDQLLRECEEALQRRPARPHRDLVYPNSMAHCHHMRNPPIRVMQWNILAQALGEGKDGFVRCPLDALKWQERKYLILEEILTYRPDIVCLQEVDHYYDTFQPIMASLGYQGSFMAKPWSPCLDVEQNNGPDGCALFYRRSRFSLQATAHLRLSAMMLPTNQVAIVQTLNCQATGQQLCVAVTHLKARSGWERLRSAQGADLLQSLRSITSGRGGTSQSQAMPGSIPLVVCGDFNAEPSEDVYRRFSSSPLGLNSAYKLLSSDGETEPAYTTWKIRPSGESCSTLDYIWYSHDALSVECLLDIPTEEQIGPDRLPSYHYPSDHLSLLCDIKFRDESYRLM
;
A
#
# COMPACT_ATOMS: atom_id res chain seq x y z
N MET A 1 22.14 -9.86 30.00
CA MET A 1 21.68 -8.90 28.97
C MET A 1 22.88 -8.16 28.37
N SER A 2 23.64 -8.75 27.42
CA SER A 2 24.82 -8.04 26.84
C SER A 2 25.24 -8.43 25.41
N LEU A 3 24.79 -9.57 24.85
CA LEU A 3 25.04 -9.88 23.43
C LEU A 3 23.87 -9.51 22.50
N PHE A 4 22.62 -9.62 22.95
CA PHE A 4 21.44 -9.39 22.11
C PHE A 4 21.28 -7.92 21.67
N MET A 5 21.56 -6.96 22.57
CA MET A 5 21.59 -5.53 22.24
C MET A 5 22.67 -5.12 21.23
N LEU A 6 23.72 -5.94 21.06
CA LEU A 6 24.78 -5.65 20.10
C LEU A 6 24.36 -6.03 18.67
N ALA A 7 23.62 -7.12 18.49
CA ALA A 7 23.10 -7.55 17.19
C ALA A 7 22.12 -6.54 16.58
N VAL A 8 21.15 -6.06 17.38
CA VAL A 8 20.12 -5.10 16.92
C VAL A 8 20.75 -3.75 16.54
N LYS A 9 21.74 -3.26 17.31
CA LYS A 9 22.48 -2.03 16.95
C LYS A 9 23.32 -2.18 15.68
N VAL A 10 23.91 -3.34 15.42
CA VAL A 10 24.67 -3.58 14.19
C VAL A 10 23.77 -3.56 12.96
N GLN A 11 22.55 -4.09 13.03
CA GLN A 11 21.64 -4.12 11.89
C GLN A 11 21.04 -2.74 11.56
N SER A 12 20.68 -1.95 12.58
CA SER A 12 20.26 -0.54 12.41
C SER A 12 21.38 0.34 11.82
N LEU A 13 22.62 0.20 12.32
CA LEU A 13 23.78 0.89 11.75
C LEU A 13 24.08 0.47 10.31
N LEU A 14 23.88 -0.80 9.95
CA LEU A 14 24.10 -1.27 8.59
C LEU A 14 23.13 -0.61 7.59
N SER A 15 21.84 -0.50 7.89
CA SER A 15 20.88 0.20 7.00
C SER A 15 21.23 1.68 6.81
N SER A 16 21.55 2.40 7.89
CA SER A 16 21.96 3.81 7.80
C SER A 16 23.32 4.02 7.10
N VAL A 17 24.25 3.08 7.24
CA VAL A 17 25.56 3.11 6.55
C VAL A 17 25.45 2.71 5.08
N VAL A 18 24.53 1.81 4.70
CA VAL A 18 24.23 1.48 3.30
C VAL A 18 23.67 2.73 2.60
N PHE A 19 22.66 3.38 3.19
CA PHE A 19 22.06 4.62 2.66
C PHE A 19 23.10 5.72 2.44
N ARG A 20 24.05 5.91 3.38
CA ARG A 20 25.14 6.90 3.22
C ARG A 20 26.29 6.44 2.29
N ARG A 21 26.51 5.13 2.12
CA ARG A 21 27.57 4.60 1.23
C ARG A 21 27.19 4.73 -0.25
N GLU A 22 25.93 4.54 -0.62
CA GLU A 22 25.48 4.75 -2.00
C GLU A 22 25.67 6.20 -2.47
N LEU A 23 25.46 7.18 -1.58
CA LEU A 23 25.75 8.60 -1.86
C LEU A 23 27.26 8.84 -2.06
N THR A 24 28.10 8.27 -1.20
CA THR A 24 29.55 8.51 -1.22
C THR A 24 30.22 7.94 -2.48
N LEU A 25 29.78 6.77 -2.96
CA LEU A 25 30.36 6.12 -4.15
C LEU A 25 30.07 6.86 -5.47
N LYS A 26 29.05 7.73 -5.52
CA LYS A 26 28.79 8.60 -6.69
C LYS A 26 29.73 9.80 -6.79
N LEU A 27 30.35 10.23 -5.69
CA LEU A 27 31.26 11.40 -5.66
C LEU A 27 32.72 11.09 -6.01
N GLN A 28 33.11 9.81 -6.09
CA GLN A 28 34.49 9.40 -6.38
C GLN A 28 34.70 8.80 -7.78
N ASN A 29 33.63 8.58 -8.56
CA ASN A 29 33.70 7.92 -9.88
C ASN A 29 33.45 8.86 -11.07
N THR A 30 33.33 10.17 -10.86
CA THR A 30 33.25 11.18 -11.93
C THR A 30 34.57 11.93 -12.12
N ASP A 31 35.71 11.23 -12.04
CA ASP A 31 36.97 11.75 -12.55
C ASP A 31 37.96 10.61 -12.87
N ASN A 32 37.81 9.97 -14.04
CA ASN A 32 38.95 9.51 -14.84
C ASN A 32 38.62 9.02 -16.26
N HIS A 33 39.60 9.24 -17.15
CA HIS A 33 39.81 8.66 -18.48
C HIS A 33 38.88 9.01 -19.67
N ARG A 34 39.32 10.05 -20.39
CA ARG A 34 39.23 10.14 -21.85
C ARG A 34 40.33 9.30 -22.54
N THR A 35 40.03 8.88 -23.78
CA THR A 35 40.93 8.50 -24.90
C THR A 35 41.92 7.33 -24.74
N ARG A 36 41.67 6.24 -25.49
CA ARG A 36 42.34 5.93 -26.78
C ARG A 36 41.70 4.68 -27.41
N GLY A 37 41.81 4.52 -28.73
CA GLY A 37 41.32 3.33 -29.45
C GLY A 37 42.37 2.76 -30.41
N ALA A 38 42.19 1.50 -30.81
CA ALA A 38 42.72 0.87 -32.04
C ALA A 38 42.16 -0.57 -32.14
N ALA A 39 42.12 -1.13 -33.35
CA ALA A 39 41.55 -2.45 -33.64
C ALA A 39 42.60 -3.58 -33.67
N LEU A 40 42.18 -4.86 -33.57
CA LEU A 40 42.32 -5.87 -34.66
C LEU A 40 41.87 -7.31 -34.28
N GLN A 41 41.09 -7.90 -35.21
CA GLN A 41 41.03 -9.30 -35.68
C GLN A 41 41.02 -10.56 -34.77
N VAL A 42 39.88 -11.27 -34.82
CA VAL A 42 39.67 -12.65 -35.34
C VAL A 42 40.55 -13.82 -34.85
N GLN A 43 39.93 -14.81 -34.17
CA GLN A 43 39.87 -16.21 -34.67
C GLN A 43 38.79 -17.09 -33.97
N ARG A 44 38.30 -18.12 -34.67
CA ARG A 44 37.33 -19.14 -34.21
C ARG A 44 38.04 -20.43 -33.77
N LYS A 45 37.45 -21.19 -32.82
CA LYS A 45 37.19 -22.67 -32.89
C LYS A 45 36.44 -23.15 -31.63
N ILE A 46 35.22 -23.69 -31.75
CA ILE A 46 34.85 -25.13 -31.90
C ILE A 46 34.93 -25.94 -30.59
N CYS A 47 33.77 -26.44 -30.13
CA CYS A 47 33.60 -27.44 -29.05
C CYS A 47 33.84 -28.89 -29.56
N PRO A 48 33.97 -29.89 -28.67
CA PRO A 48 32.81 -30.78 -28.45
C PRO A 48 32.66 -31.35 -27.01
N MET A 49 31.62 -32.18 -26.83
CA MET A 49 31.05 -32.69 -25.57
C MET A 49 31.81 -33.82 -24.85
N GLY A 50 31.52 -34.00 -23.55
CA GLY A 50 31.27 -35.33 -22.95
C GLY A 50 31.93 -35.66 -21.59
N GLY A 51 31.16 -36.30 -20.68
CA GLY A 51 31.71 -37.36 -19.79
C GLY A 51 31.92 -37.11 -18.29
N SER A 52 30.84 -37.16 -17.49
CA SER A 52 30.71 -37.85 -16.19
C SER A 52 31.90 -38.08 -15.19
N SER A 53 31.70 -37.55 -13.97
CA SER A 53 31.83 -38.22 -12.65
C SER A 53 33.17 -38.36 -11.89
N SER A 54 33.08 -38.13 -10.56
CA SER A 54 34.02 -38.48 -9.45
C SER A 54 35.35 -37.69 -9.37
N SER A 55 35.97 -37.45 -8.19
CA SER A 55 35.51 -37.39 -6.78
C SER A 55 36.66 -36.80 -5.92
N SER A 56 36.34 -36.12 -4.81
CA SER A 56 37.26 -35.78 -3.69
C SER A 56 38.36 -34.72 -3.98
N SER A 57 38.88 -33.95 -3.00
CA SER A 57 38.78 -34.05 -1.53
C SER A 57 39.16 -32.77 -0.77
N ARG A 58 38.42 -32.48 0.33
CA ARG A 58 38.89 -31.96 1.67
C ARG A 58 39.59 -30.57 1.69
N PHE A 59 39.73 -29.82 2.79
CA PHE A 59 39.48 -29.93 4.26
C PHE A 59 38.90 -28.56 4.74
N PHE A 60 38.40 -28.32 5.97
CA PHE A 60 38.12 -29.07 7.21
C PHE A 60 36.59 -28.91 7.53
N GLY A 61 35.95 -29.20 8.68
CA GLY A 61 36.35 -29.67 10.02
C GLY A 61 36.44 -28.54 11.08
N THR A 62 35.87 -28.63 12.29
CA THR A 62 35.02 -29.66 12.92
C THR A 62 34.37 -29.06 14.19
N LEU A 63 33.10 -29.37 14.50
CA LEU A 63 32.63 -29.68 15.88
C LEU A 63 31.15 -30.12 15.90
N ALA A 64 30.92 -31.40 16.17
CA ALA A 64 29.68 -31.91 16.76
C ALA A 64 29.77 -31.73 18.29
N GLN A 65 28.75 -31.87 19.14
CA GLN A 65 27.69 -32.87 19.33
C GLN A 65 26.81 -32.28 20.48
N SER A 66 25.60 -32.70 20.87
CA SER A 66 24.77 -33.89 20.66
C SER A 66 23.35 -33.55 21.18
N LEU A 67 22.29 -34.22 20.73
CA LEU A 67 21.34 -34.95 21.60
C LEU A 67 20.14 -35.53 20.81
N LYS A 68 20.11 -36.87 20.77
CA LYS A 68 18.97 -37.82 20.80
C LYS A 68 17.62 -37.46 20.13
N SER A 69 17.19 -38.38 19.28
CA SER A 69 15.87 -38.42 18.63
C SER A 69 14.81 -39.26 19.37
N VAL A 70 13.56 -39.08 18.91
CA VAL A 70 12.34 -39.95 18.95
C VAL A 70 11.35 -39.68 20.11
N PRO A 71 10.00 -39.68 19.89
CA PRO A 71 9.18 -39.72 18.66
C PRO A 71 8.27 -38.47 18.43
N LEU A 72 7.50 -38.50 17.34
CA LEU A 72 6.45 -37.54 16.96
C LEU A 72 5.20 -37.63 17.86
N THR A 73 4.68 -36.47 18.26
CA THR A 73 3.26 -36.24 18.63
C THR A 73 2.88 -34.84 18.14
N GLU A 74 1.79 -34.73 17.38
CA GLU A 74 1.27 -33.47 16.85
C GLU A 74 0.74 -32.54 17.97
N PRO A 75 1.03 -31.23 17.91
CA PRO A 75 0.24 -30.20 18.58
C PRO A 75 -0.48 -29.30 17.56
N ASP A 76 -1.75 -28.98 17.83
CA ASP A 76 -2.57 -28.06 17.03
C ASP A 76 -1.93 -26.65 16.92
N LEU A 77 -1.49 -26.29 15.71
CA LEU A 77 -0.92 -24.97 15.40
C LEU A 77 -2.01 -23.94 15.04
N TYR A 78 -2.75 -23.45 16.04
CA TYR A 78 -3.65 -22.30 15.91
C TYR A 78 -3.61 -21.32 17.09
N LEU A 79 -2.44 -21.20 17.74
CA LEU A 79 -2.14 -20.13 18.70
C LEU A 79 -0.71 -19.62 18.46
N GLU A 80 -0.52 -18.77 17.44
CA GLU A 80 0.65 -17.90 17.39
C GLU A 80 0.32 -16.56 18.04
N GLU A 81 1.12 -16.20 19.04
CA GLU A 81 1.08 -14.89 19.67
C GLU A 81 1.59 -13.83 18.68
N ASN A 82 0.90 -12.71 18.59
CA ASN A 82 1.15 -11.68 17.59
C ASN A 82 2.47 -10.92 17.92
N PRO A 83 3.53 -11.00 17.09
CA PRO A 83 4.84 -10.42 17.41
C PRO A 83 4.93 -8.90 17.17
N ASP A 84 3.88 -8.26 16.65
CA ASP A 84 3.88 -6.84 16.24
C ASP A 84 3.69 -5.83 17.39
N GLN A 85 3.87 -6.23 18.65
CA GLN A 85 3.87 -5.33 19.81
C GLN A 85 5.31 -5.05 20.28
N ASP A 86 5.65 -3.76 20.35
CA ASP A 86 6.83 -3.16 21.01
C ASP A 86 8.21 -3.08 20.29
N LEU A 87 8.32 -3.33 18.98
CA LEU A 87 9.60 -3.10 18.25
C LEU A 87 9.86 -1.64 17.83
N ASP A 88 8.83 -0.77 17.78
CA ASP A 88 8.93 0.58 17.20
C ASP A 88 9.26 1.71 18.19
N GLN A 89 9.42 1.45 19.50
CA GLN A 89 9.46 2.51 20.53
C GLN A 89 10.75 3.35 20.59
N ASP A 90 11.84 2.93 19.93
CA ASP A 90 13.18 3.56 20.03
C ASP A 90 13.71 4.14 18.69
N LEU A 91 12.88 4.24 17.64
CA LEU A 91 13.29 4.88 16.38
C LEU A 91 13.28 6.41 16.53
N ALA A 92 14.41 7.06 16.22
CA ALA A 92 14.49 8.51 16.16
C ALA A 92 13.57 9.04 15.05
N GLU A 93 12.63 9.92 15.40
CA GLU A 93 11.72 10.53 14.44
C GLU A 93 12.51 11.38 13.42
N ILE A 94 12.23 11.17 12.14
CA ILE A 94 12.81 11.93 11.03
C ILE A 94 11.89 13.11 10.72
N ASP A 95 12.46 14.30 10.55
CA ASP A 95 11.74 15.48 10.04
C ASP A 95 11.13 15.15 8.65
N PRO A 96 9.80 15.12 8.48
CA PRO A 96 9.16 14.85 7.20
C PRO A 96 9.57 15.85 6.12
N ASP A 97 9.84 17.11 6.48
CA ASP A 97 10.31 18.13 5.55
C ASP A 97 11.77 17.88 5.12
N GLN A 98 12.60 17.27 5.96
CA GLN A 98 13.94 16.82 5.57
C GLN A 98 13.85 15.65 4.59
N LEU A 99 13.06 14.63 4.90
CA LEU A 99 12.94 13.47 4.01
C LEU A 99 12.31 13.84 2.66
N LEU A 100 11.38 14.81 2.64
CA LEU A 100 10.81 15.33 1.39
C LEU A 100 11.91 15.99 0.54
N ARG A 101 12.75 16.85 1.12
CA ARG A 101 13.91 17.45 0.42
C ARG A 101 14.91 16.40 -0.08
N GLU A 102 15.14 15.31 0.67
CA GLU A 102 15.99 14.20 0.22
C GLU A 102 15.38 13.44 -0.97
N CYS A 103 14.04 13.30 -1.03
CA CYS A 103 13.34 12.75 -2.20
C CYS A 103 13.43 13.70 -3.41
N GLU A 104 13.16 14.99 -3.21
CA GLU A 104 13.29 16.03 -4.24
C GLU A 104 14.72 16.09 -4.82
N GLU A 105 15.76 15.98 -3.97
CA GLU A 105 17.16 15.94 -4.42
C GLU A 105 17.47 14.66 -5.21
N ALA A 106 16.98 13.50 -4.77
CA ALA A 106 17.12 12.25 -5.51
C ALA A 106 16.43 12.30 -6.89
N LEU A 107 15.32 13.04 -6.98
CA LEU A 107 14.48 13.18 -8.16
C LEU A 107 14.81 14.42 -9.02
N GLN A 108 15.79 15.25 -8.65
CA GLN A 108 16.11 16.54 -9.30
C GLN A 108 16.37 16.50 -10.84
N ARG A 109 16.57 15.30 -11.41
CA ARG A 109 16.78 15.08 -12.86
C ARG A 109 15.54 14.52 -13.58
N ARG A 110 14.44 14.33 -12.86
CA ARG A 110 13.14 13.88 -13.37
C ARG A 110 12.20 15.06 -13.53
N PRO A 111 11.18 14.96 -14.41
CA PRO A 111 10.12 15.97 -14.47
C PRO A 111 9.36 15.96 -13.14
N ALA A 112 8.91 17.12 -12.69
CA ALA A 112 8.06 17.21 -11.50
C ALA A 112 6.76 16.42 -11.69
N ARG A 113 6.27 15.82 -10.60
CA ARG A 113 4.97 15.14 -10.56
C ARG A 113 3.84 16.10 -10.98
N PRO A 114 2.73 15.59 -11.57
CA PRO A 114 1.58 16.42 -11.92
C PRO A 114 1.06 17.19 -10.70
N HIS A 115 0.86 18.50 -10.86
CA HIS A 115 0.20 19.29 -9.83
C HIS A 115 -1.28 18.90 -9.74
N ARG A 116 -1.79 18.80 -8.52
CA ARG A 116 -3.12 18.32 -8.17
C ARG A 116 -3.68 19.17 -7.05
N ASP A 117 -4.87 19.73 -7.24
CA ASP A 117 -5.51 20.65 -6.32
C ASP A 117 -6.41 19.93 -5.30
N LEU A 118 -6.54 20.52 -4.11
CA LEU A 118 -7.56 20.11 -3.13
C LEU A 118 -8.87 20.82 -3.44
N VAL A 119 -9.84 20.05 -3.94
CA VAL A 119 -11.18 20.50 -4.31
C VAL A 119 -12.13 20.36 -3.11
N TYR A 120 -12.92 21.40 -2.86
CA TYR A 120 -13.89 21.46 -1.76
C TYR A 120 -15.31 21.36 -2.33
N PRO A 121 -15.92 20.15 -2.36
CA PRO A 121 -17.13 19.88 -3.15
C PRO A 121 -18.37 20.61 -2.65
N ASN A 122 -18.42 20.94 -1.35
CA ASN A 122 -19.43 21.81 -0.78
C ASN A 122 -18.76 23.08 -0.25
N SER A 123 -19.26 24.26 -0.65
CA SER A 123 -18.89 25.55 -0.06
C SER A 123 -19.47 25.75 1.35
N MET A 124 -19.41 24.71 2.19
CA MET A 124 -19.71 24.83 3.62
C MET A 124 -18.64 25.68 4.27
N ALA A 125 -19.07 26.65 5.08
CA ALA A 125 -18.16 27.52 5.80
C ALA A 125 -17.17 26.69 6.61
N HIS A 126 -15.88 26.99 6.49
CA HIS A 126 -14.81 26.34 7.26
C HIS A 126 -14.93 26.66 8.76
N CYS A 127 -15.82 25.94 9.45
CA CYS A 127 -15.83 25.89 10.90
C CYS A 127 -14.64 25.03 11.35
N HIS A 128 -13.50 25.69 11.57
CA HIS A 128 -12.33 25.12 12.24
C HIS A 128 -12.64 24.86 13.73
N HIS A 129 -13.48 23.86 14.00
CA HIS A 129 -13.68 23.35 15.34
C HIS A 129 -12.43 22.55 15.74
N MET A 130 -11.59 23.15 16.61
CA MET A 130 -10.37 22.53 17.15
C MET A 130 -10.61 21.18 17.86
N ARG A 131 -11.87 20.85 18.17
CA ARG A 131 -12.29 19.57 18.76
C ARG A 131 -12.62 18.48 17.74
N ASN A 132 -12.71 18.80 16.45
CA ASN A 132 -13.04 17.87 15.36
C ASN A 132 -12.18 18.18 14.11
N PRO A 133 -10.84 18.00 14.21
CA PRO A 133 -9.94 18.25 13.08
C PRO A 133 -10.17 17.22 11.96
N PRO A 134 -10.06 17.62 10.68
CA PRO A 134 -10.17 16.68 9.56
C PRO A 134 -9.16 15.54 9.66
N ILE A 135 -9.56 14.37 9.22
CA ILE A 135 -8.76 13.16 9.10
C ILE A 135 -8.45 12.96 7.63
N ARG A 136 -7.18 13.03 7.25
CA ARG A 136 -6.75 12.82 5.87
C ARG A 136 -6.54 11.34 5.59
N VAL A 137 -7.28 10.79 4.63
CA VAL A 137 -7.18 9.39 4.20
C VAL A 137 -6.61 9.34 2.80
N MET A 138 -5.54 8.56 2.61
CA MET A 138 -4.98 8.22 1.30
C MET A 138 -5.28 6.76 0.95
N GLN A 139 -5.66 6.51 -0.30
CA GLN A 139 -5.87 5.20 -0.92
C GLN A 139 -5.00 5.11 -2.18
N TRP A 140 -4.16 4.09 -2.31
CA TRP A 140 -3.30 3.95 -3.49
C TRP A 140 -2.87 2.50 -3.77
N ASN A 141 -3.17 1.98 -4.96
CA ASN A 141 -2.40 0.86 -5.52
C ASN A 141 -1.04 1.42 -5.96
N ILE A 142 0.04 1.02 -5.29
CA ILE A 142 1.38 1.58 -5.54
C ILE A 142 2.14 0.87 -6.65
N LEU A 143 1.56 -0.16 -7.30
CA LEU A 143 2.17 -1.04 -8.30
C LEU A 143 3.40 -1.79 -7.75
N ALA A 144 3.29 -3.11 -7.58
CA ALA A 144 4.37 -3.91 -7.02
C ALA A 144 5.61 -3.83 -7.91
N GLN A 145 6.81 -3.70 -7.34
CA GLN A 145 8.04 -3.59 -8.11
C GLN A 145 8.26 -4.80 -9.02
N ALA A 146 8.06 -6.00 -8.49
CA ALA A 146 8.18 -7.23 -9.27
C ALA A 146 7.17 -7.30 -10.43
N LEU A 147 5.94 -6.80 -10.25
CA LEU A 147 4.93 -6.81 -11.32
C LEU A 147 5.25 -5.78 -12.40
N GLY A 148 5.64 -4.57 -12.00
CA GLY A 148 5.99 -3.49 -12.91
C GLY A 148 7.12 -3.84 -13.87
N GLU A 149 8.20 -4.45 -13.38
CA GLU A 149 9.32 -4.89 -14.22
C GLU A 149 9.04 -6.22 -14.95
N GLY A 150 8.39 -7.19 -14.29
CA GLY A 150 8.36 -8.58 -14.76
C GLY A 150 7.09 -9.06 -15.47
N LYS A 151 5.92 -8.43 -15.23
CA LYS A 151 4.62 -8.96 -15.69
C LYS A 151 3.71 -7.97 -16.40
N ASP A 152 3.82 -6.69 -16.05
CA ASP A 152 2.79 -5.73 -16.43
C ASP A 152 2.93 -5.17 -17.84
N GLY A 153 4.17 -5.10 -18.34
CA GLY A 153 4.45 -4.85 -19.75
C GLY A 153 4.03 -3.46 -20.22
N PHE A 154 4.33 -2.41 -19.45
CA PHE A 154 4.01 -1.03 -19.80
C PHE A 154 4.75 -0.56 -21.07
N VAL A 155 4.18 -0.80 -22.25
CA VAL A 155 4.86 -0.66 -23.55
C VAL A 155 5.22 0.78 -23.94
N ARG A 156 4.71 1.77 -23.20
CA ARG A 156 5.04 3.20 -23.34
C ARG A 156 5.87 3.77 -22.19
N CYS A 157 6.02 3.04 -21.08
CA CYS A 157 6.83 3.47 -19.96
C CYS A 157 8.32 3.20 -20.24
N PRO A 158 9.22 4.20 -20.07
CA PRO A 158 10.66 3.97 -20.11
C PRO A 158 11.09 3.02 -18.98
N LEU A 159 11.82 1.95 -19.30
CA LEU A 159 12.28 0.96 -18.31
C LEU A 159 13.08 1.58 -17.14
N ASP A 160 13.77 2.70 -17.37
CA ASP A 160 14.47 3.43 -16.31
C ASP A 160 13.51 4.04 -15.27
N ALA A 161 12.29 4.43 -15.66
CA ALA A 161 11.26 4.95 -14.76
C ALA A 161 10.65 3.84 -13.88
N LEU A 162 10.75 2.58 -14.30
CA LEU A 162 10.25 1.42 -13.55
C LEU A 162 11.19 1.00 -12.41
N LYS A 163 12.43 1.52 -12.35
CA LYS A 163 13.44 1.08 -11.38
C LYS A 163 13.09 1.45 -9.94
N TRP A 164 13.21 0.48 -9.04
CA TRP A 164 12.91 0.67 -7.61
C TRP A 164 13.66 1.85 -6.97
N GLN A 165 14.92 2.04 -7.35
CA GLN A 165 15.76 3.13 -6.82
C GLN A 165 15.19 4.53 -7.10
N GLU A 166 14.26 4.67 -8.04
CA GLU A 166 13.58 5.93 -8.36
C GLU A 166 12.12 5.92 -7.93
N ARG A 167 11.38 4.83 -8.24
CA ARG A 167 9.96 4.67 -7.85
C ARG A 167 9.73 4.87 -6.36
N LYS A 168 10.62 4.35 -5.50
CA LYS A 168 10.50 4.53 -4.04
C LYS A 168 10.47 6.00 -3.61
N TYR A 169 11.26 6.87 -4.24
CA TYR A 169 11.31 8.29 -3.89
C TYR A 169 10.06 9.02 -4.37
N LEU A 170 9.53 8.68 -5.55
CA LEU A 170 8.26 9.23 -6.04
C LEU A 170 7.07 8.81 -5.17
N ILE A 171 7.04 7.57 -4.67
CA ILE A 171 6.00 7.09 -3.75
C ILE A 171 6.09 7.83 -2.40
N LEU A 172 7.31 8.00 -1.87
CA LEU A 172 7.53 8.75 -0.63
C LEU A 172 7.23 10.24 -0.79
N GLU A 173 7.61 10.87 -1.91
CA GLU A 173 7.31 12.28 -2.23
C GLU A 173 5.80 12.54 -2.25
N GLU A 174 4.99 11.66 -2.85
CA GLU A 174 3.53 11.77 -2.87
C GLU A 174 2.94 11.68 -1.44
N ILE A 175 3.39 10.71 -0.62
CA ILE A 175 2.94 10.56 0.77
C ILE A 175 3.38 11.77 1.63
N LEU A 176 4.63 12.21 1.51
CA LEU A 176 5.20 13.33 2.27
C LEU A 176 4.64 14.69 1.86
N THR A 177 4.25 14.86 0.60
CA THR A 177 3.50 16.02 0.12
C THR A 177 2.21 16.15 0.92
N TYR A 178 1.33 15.14 0.85
CA TYR A 178 -0.02 15.29 1.36
C TYR A 178 -0.17 15.02 2.86
N ARG A 179 0.83 14.37 3.49
CA ARG A 179 0.89 14.05 4.93
C ARG A 179 -0.41 13.42 5.49
N PRO A 180 -0.94 12.36 4.85
CA PRO A 180 -2.18 11.70 5.28
C PRO A 180 -2.12 11.19 6.72
N ASP A 181 -3.24 11.21 7.44
CA ASP A 181 -3.34 10.65 8.78
C ASP A 181 -3.50 9.11 8.76
N ILE A 182 -4.07 8.59 7.67
CA ILE A 182 -4.29 7.17 7.38
C ILE A 182 -3.85 6.90 5.93
N VAL A 183 -3.09 5.82 5.71
CA VAL A 183 -2.62 5.40 4.38
C VAL A 183 -3.00 3.95 4.13
N CYS A 184 -3.79 3.73 3.09
CA CYS A 184 -4.24 2.42 2.63
C CYS A 184 -3.57 2.10 1.30
N LEU A 185 -2.66 1.13 1.30
CA LEU A 185 -1.88 0.76 0.12
C LEU A 185 -2.20 -0.65 -0.38
N GLN A 186 -2.12 -0.86 -1.69
CA GLN A 186 -2.15 -2.18 -2.32
C GLN A 186 -0.90 -2.40 -3.17
N GLU A 187 -0.60 -3.66 -3.46
CA GLU A 187 0.58 -4.09 -4.21
C GLU A 187 1.91 -3.73 -3.52
N VAL A 188 1.92 -3.78 -2.19
CA VAL A 188 3.14 -3.51 -1.42
C VAL A 188 4.01 -4.76 -1.36
N ASP A 189 5.06 -4.84 -2.18
CA ASP A 189 6.10 -5.89 -2.12
C ASP A 189 7.39 -5.43 -1.41
N HIS A 190 7.52 -4.14 -1.08
CA HIS A 190 8.65 -3.54 -0.35
C HIS A 190 8.31 -3.09 1.09
N TYR A 191 7.42 -3.81 1.78
CA TYR A 191 6.94 -3.42 3.12
C TYR A 191 8.07 -3.39 4.15
N TYR A 192 8.75 -4.51 4.38
CA TYR A 192 9.70 -4.68 5.49
C TYR A 192 11.04 -3.95 5.28
N ASP A 193 11.52 -3.85 4.04
CA ASP A 193 12.81 -3.22 3.71
C ASP A 193 12.73 -1.70 3.56
N THR A 194 11.57 -1.17 3.13
CA THR A 194 11.41 0.25 2.80
C THR A 194 10.26 0.90 3.58
N PHE A 195 9.01 0.47 3.37
CA PHE A 195 7.86 1.25 3.86
C PHE A 195 7.70 1.23 5.38
N GLN A 196 7.81 0.07 6.04
CA GLN A 196 7.70 -0.04 7.50
C GLN A 196 8.73 0.85 8.22
N PRO A 197 10.06 0.73 8.01
CA PRO A 197 11.04 1.52 8.75
C PRO A 197 10.93 3.04 8.48
N ILE A 198 10.60 3.44 7.25
CA ILE A 198 10.45 4.87 6.89
C ILE A 198 9.14 5.43 7.48
N MET A 199 8.02 4.73 7.33
CA MET A 199 6.74 5.20 7.90
C MET A 199 6.80 5.22 9.44
N ALA A 200 7.48 4.27 10.07
CA ALA A 200 7.72 4.28 11.51
C ALA A 200 8.57 5.48 11.96
N SER A 201 9.63 5.85 11.22
CA SER A 201 10.42 7.05 11.55
C SER A 201 9.66 8.37 11.30
N LEU A 202 8.60 8.35 10.47
CA LEU A 202 7.69 9.47 10.25
C LEU A 202 6.49 9.52 11.24
N GLY A 203 6.53 8.72 12.30
CA GLY A 203 5.50 8.71 13.35
C GLY A 203 4.23 7.90 13.01
N TYR A 204 4.26 7.08 11.96
CA TYR A 204 3.17 6.14 11.67
C TYR A 204 3.37 4.81 12.42
N GLN A 205 2.30 4.03 12.50
CA GLN A 205 2.33 2.60 12.80
C GLN A 205 1.64 1.87 11.64
N GLY A 206 2.20 0.73 11.23
CA GLY A 206 1.75 -0.02 10.06
C GLY A 206 1.28 -1.43 10.40
N SER A 207 0.44 -2.00 9.53
CA SER A 207 0.19 -3.44 9.44
C SER A 207 0.21 -3.87 7.98
N PHE A 208 0.70 -5.09 7.73
CA PHE A 208 0.82 -5.67 6.39
C PHE A 208 0.11 -7.01 6.30
N MET A 209 -0.41 -7.34 5.12
CA MET A 209 -0.97 -8.65 4.83
C MET A 209 -0.68 -9.02 3.38
N ALA A 210 0.27 -9.94 3.19
CA ALA A 210 0.60 -10.53 1.91
C ALA A 210 -0.58 -11.33 1.32
N LYS A 211 -0.71 -11.34 -0.01
CA LYS A 211 -1.52 -12.33 -0.73
C LYS A 211 -0.89 -13.71 -0.55
N PRO A 212 -1.63 -14.77 -0.13
CA PRO A 212 -1.06 -16.10 0.13
C PRO A 212 -0.27 -16.69 -1.04
N TRP A 213 -0.70 -16.41 -2.27
CA TRP A 213 -0.07 -16.80 -3.52
C TRP A 213 0.11 -15.55 -4.39
N SER A 214 0.93 -14.61 -3.92
CA SER A 214 1.22 -13.38 -4.67
C SER A 214 1.79 -13.67 -6.06
N PRO A 215 1.32 -12.98 -7.12
CA PRO A 215 1.92 -13.08 -8.45
C PRO A 215 3.36 -12.54 -8.54
N CYS A 216 3.86 -11.80 -7.54
CA CYS A 216 5.26 -11.36 -7.51
C CYS A 216 6.23 -12.55 -7.44
N LEU A 217 5.81 -13.65 -6.80
CA LEU A 217 6.63 -14.85 -6.61
C LEU A 217 6.98 -15.59 -7.92
N ASP A 218 6.24 -15.35 -9.01
CA ASP A 218 6.57 -15.91 -10.33
C ASP A 218 7.58 -15.05 -11.12
N VAL A 219 8.04 -13.92 -10.56
CA VAL A 219 9.00 -13.00 -11.20
C VAL A 219 10.40 -13.27 -10.66
N GLU A 220 11.39 -13.37 -11.54
CA GLU A 220 12.79 -13.50 -11.11
C GLU A 220 13.25 -12.25 -10.32
N GLN A 221 14.01 -12.45 -9.25
CA GLN A 221 14.52 -11.38 -8.37
C GLN A 221 13.44 -10.54 -7.65
N ASN A 222 12.23 -11.09 -7.46
CA ASN A 222 11.19 -10.46 -6.63
C ASN A 222 11.62 -10.26 -5.16
N ASN A 223 10.98 -9.28 -4.49
CA ASN A 223 11.20 -8.97 -3.07
C ASN A 223 10.23 -9.71 -2.13
N GLY A 224 9.68 -10.85 -2.57
CA GLY A 224 8.65 -11.60 -1.86
C GLY A 224 7.23 -11.30 -2.34
N PRO A 225 6.19 -11.63 -1.54
CA PRO A 225 4.81 -11.48 -1.94
C PRO A 225 4.30 -10.04 -1.74
N ASP A 226 3.55 -9.52 -2.71
CA ASP A 226 2.78 -8.29 -2.54
C ASP A 226 1.57 -8.47 -1.60
N GLY A 227 1.13 -7.37 -1.01
CA GLY A 227 -0.01 -7.36 -0.09
C GLY A 227 -0.74 -6.02 -0.01
N CYS A 228 -1.68 -5.96 0.93
CA CYS A 228 -2.24 -4.71 1.41
C CYS A 228 -1.41 -4.21 2.60
N ALA A 229 -1.26 -2.89 2.74
CA ALA A 229 -0.72 -2.26 3.95
C ALA A 229 -1.66 -1.16 4.45
N LEU A 230 -1.77 -1.02 5.77
CA LEU A 230 -2.55 0.04 6.42
C LEU A 230 -1.64 0.73 7.43
N PHE A 231 -1.41 2.03 7.25
CA PHE A 231 -0.67 2.89 8.18
C PHE A 231 -1.57 3.95 8.79
N TYR A 232 -1.32 4.32 10.05
CA TYR A 232 -1.95 5.48 10.69
C TYR A 232 -0.94 6.29 11.51
N ARG A 233 -1.15 7.59 11.68
CA ARG A 233 -0.28 8.45 12.50
C ARG A 233 -0.53 8.23 14.00
N ARG A 234 0.52 7.85 14.75
CA ARG A 234 0.48 7.60 16.20
C ARG A 234 0.15 8.85 17.04
N SER A 235 0.30 10.05 16.47
CA SER A 235 -0.12 11.32 17.10
C SER A 235 -1.60 11.66 16.90
N ARG A 236 -2.32 10.92 16.04
CA ARG A 236 -3.74 11.15 15.72
C ARG A 236 -4.64 10.03 16.23
N PHE A 237 -4.14 8.79 16.21
CA PHE A 237 -4.92 7.60 16.55
C PHE A 237 -4.18 6.68 17.52
N SER A 238 -4.94 5.88 18.26
CA SER A 238 -4.45 4.65 18.91
C SER A 238 -5.22 3.45 18.37
N LEU A 239 -4.51 2.37 18.05
CA LEU A 239 -5.12 1.12 17.62
C LEU A 239 -5.87 0.45 18.78
N GLN A 240 -7.11 0.03 18.51
CA GLN A 240 -7.90 -0.80 19.42
C GLN A 240 -7.85 -2.28 19.01
N ALA A 241 -7.95 -2.57 17.71
CA ALA A 241 -7.97 -3.93 17.18
C ALA A 241 -7.59 -3.96 15.69
N THR A 242 -6.89 -5.01 15.28
CA THR A 242 -6.63 -5.34 13.86
C THR A 242 -7.28 -6.69 13.53
N ALA A 243 -7.89 -6.80 12.36
CA ALA A 243 -8.33 -8.04 11.75
C ALA A 243 -7.68 -8.22 10.37
N HIS A 244 -6.91 -9.30 10.22
CA HIS A 244 -6.32 -9.73 8.96
C HIS A 244 -7.26 -10.73 8.29
N LEU A 245 -7.90 -10.33 7.19
CA LEU A 245 -8.96 -11.09 6.54
C LEU A 245 -8.46 -11.69 5.23
N ARG A 246 -8.50 -13.02 5.11
CA ARG A 246 -8.39 -13.70 3.83
C ARG A 246 -9.79 -13.83 3.23
N LEU A 247 -10.07 -13.08 2.17
CA LEU A 247 -11.41 -12.97 1.61
C LEU A 247 -11.87 -14.32 1.05
N SER A 248 -13.13 -14.67 1.29
CA SER A 248 -13.76 -15.89 0.81
C SER A 248 -14.78 -15.61 -0.30
N ALA A 249 -15.08 -16.63 -1.09
CA ALA A 249 -16.14 -16.62 -2.07
C ALA A 249 -16.92 -17.92 -1.97
N MET A 250 -18.20 -17.84 -1.57
CA MET A 250 -19.04 -19.01 -1.29
C MET A 250 -18.36 -19.98 -0.29
N MET A 251 -17.85 -19.42 0.82
CA MET A 251 -17.08 -20.13 1.88
C MET A 251 -15.72 -20.70 1.45
N LEU A 252 -15.29 -20.55 0.19
CA LEU A 252 -13.96 -20.97 -0.26
C LEU A 252 -12.94 -19.82 -0.09
N PRO A 253 -11.82 -20.01 0.61
CA PRO A 253 -10.83 -18.95 0.83
C PRO A 253 -10.11 -18.61 -0.48
N THR A 254 -10.18 -17.35 -0.90
CA THR A 254 -9.58 -16.87 -2.15
C THR A 254 -8.10 -16.53 -1.95
N ASN A 255 -7.48 -15.84 -2.93
CA ASN A 255 -6.12 -15.33 -2.83
C ASN A 255 -6.06 -13.83 -2.44
N GLN A 256 -7.23 -13.19 -2.29
CA GLN A 256 -7.33 -11.77 -1.97
C GLN A 256 -7.46 -11.57 -0.47
N VAL A 257 -7.03 -10.40 -0.01
CA VAL A 257 -6.88 -10.08 1.41
C VAL A 257 -7.42 -8.69 1.71
N ALA A 258 -7.76 -8.46 2.97
CA ALA A 258 -8.09 -7.16 3.51
C ALA A 258 -7.51 -7.01 4.92
N ILE A 259 -7.11 -5.80 5.29
CA ILE A 259 -6.79 -5.43 6.68
C ILE A 259 -7.90 -4.51 7.16
N VAL A 260 -8.43 -4.77 8.35
CA VAL A 260 -9.39 -3.90 9.03
C VAL A 260 -8.81 -3.49 10.37
N GLN A 261 -8.78 -2.20 10.67
CA GLN A 261 -8.35 -1.66 11.96
C GLN A 261 -9.44 -0.80 12.58
N THR A 262 -9.71 -1.01 13.87
CA THR A 262 -10.49 -0.07 14.68
C THR A 262 -9.53 0.86 15.41
N LEU A 263 -9.65 2.15 15.15
CA LEU A 263 -8.80 3.22 15.66
C LEU A 263 -9.60 4.15 16.57
N ASN A 264 -9.03 4.59 17.70
CA ASN A 264 -9.59 5.67 18.50
C ASN A 264 -8.92 7.00 18.08
N CYS A 265 -9.70 7.99 17.64
CA CYS A 265 -9.21 9.33 17.36
C CYS A 265 -8.88 10.05 18.66
N GLN A 266 -7.62 10.47 18.84
CA GLN A 266 -7.16 11.09 20.09
C GLN A 266 -7.78 12.48 20.31
N ALA A 267 -8.12 13.20 19.23
CA ALA A 267 -8.68 14.56 19.31
C ALA A 267 -10.17 14.59 19.68
N THR A 268 -10.95 13.61 19.20
CA THR A 268 -12.42 13.55 19.39
C THR A 268 -12.85 12.51 20.43
N GLY A 269 -12.00 11.54 20.75
CA GLY A 269 -12.37 10.34 21.52
C GLY A 269 -13.25 9.34 20.75
N GLN A 270 -13.61 9.63 19.51
CA GLN A 270 -14.48 8.79 18.69
C GLN A 270 -13.71 7.64 18.02
N GLN A 271 -14.43 6.55 17.73
CA GLN A 271 -13.86 5.40 17.04
C GLN A 271 -14.05 5.53 15.52
N LEU A 272 -13.08 5.04 14.76
CA LEU A 272 -13.12 4.92 13.31
C LEU A 272 -12.65 3.53 12.90
N CYS A 273 -13.45 2.82 12.12
CA CYS A 273 -13.05 1.59 11.47
C CYS A 273 -12.49 1.92 10.09
N VAL A 274 -11.30 1.43 9.79
CA VAL A 274 -10.62 1.63 8.50
C VAL A 274 -10.32 0.26 7.91
N ALA A 275 -10.67 0.07 6.64
CA ALA A 275 -10.34 -1.13 5.90
C ALA A 275 -9.57 -0.82 4.62
N VAL A 276 -8.63 -1.70 4.27
CA VAL A 276 -7.92 -1.71 2.98
C VAL A 276 -8.06 -3.08 2.33
N THR A 277 -8.31 -3.12 1.01
CA THR A 277 -8.41 -4.37 0.25
C THR A 277 -7.86 -4.24 -1.17
N HIS A 278 -7.54 -5.38 -1.79
CA HIS A 278 -7.25 -5.53 -3.22
C HIS A 278 -8.05 -6.75 -3.71
N LEU A 279 -9.06 -6.55 -4.57
CA LEU A 279 -9.95 -7.63 -5.05
C LEU A 279 -9.39 -8.37 -6.29
N LYS A 280 -10.15 -9.34 -6.83
CA LYS A 280 -9.66 -10.17 -7.94
C LYS A 280 -9.53 -9.38 -9.26
N ALA A 281 -8.29 -9.17 -9.68
CA ALA A 281 -7.93 -8.56 -10.96
C ALA A 281 -8.33 -9.35 -12.22
N ARG A 282 -8.36 -8.64 -13.35
CA ARG A 282 -8.72 -9.07 -14.73
C ARG A 282 -10.22 -9.32 -14.96
N SER A 283 -10.66 -9.18 -16.21
CA SER A 283 -12.01 -9.52 -16.65
C SER A 283 -12.31 -11.02 -16.58
N GLY A 284 -13.60 -11.38 -16.56
CA GLY A 284 -14.10 -12.74 -16.37
C GLY A 284 -14.18 -13.17 -14.89
N TRP A 285 -13.92 -12.25 -13.95
CA TRP A 285 -13.91 -12.49 -12.51
C TRP A 285 -14.90 -11.61 -11.73
N GLU A 286 -15.84 -10.97 -12.42
CA GLU A 286 -16.85 -10.03 -11.89
C GLU A 286 -17.67 -10.69 -10.77
N ARG A 287 -18.08 -11.95 -10.99
CA ARG A 287 -18.80 -12.76 -9.98
C ARG A 287 -17.93 -13.10 -8.76
N LEU A 288 -16.62 -13.29 -8.95
CA LEU A 288 -15.69 -13.55 -7.84
C LEU A 288 -15.46 -12.28 -7.02
N ARG A 289 -15.26 -11.13 -7.67
CA ARG A 289 -15.22 -9.81 -7.01
C ARG A 289 -16.50 -9.54 -6.23
N SER A 290 -17.66 -9.78 -6.84
CA SER A 290 -18.99 -9.64 -6.21
C SER A 290 -19.14 -10.53 -4.96
N ALA A 291 -18.59 -11.75 -4.96
CA ALA A 291 -18.58 -12.62 -3.79
C ALA A 291 -17.57 -12.16 -2.71
N GLN A 292 -16.35 -11.78 -3.10
CA GLN A 292 -15.32 -11.24 -2.20
C GLN A 292 -15.79 -9.96 -1.50
N GLY A 293 -16.47 -9.06 -2.23
CA GLY A 293 -17.05 -7.86 -1.65
C GLY A 293 -18.20 -8.15 -0.70
N ALA A 294 -19.02 -9.17 -0.96
CA ALA A 294 -20.08 -9.58 -0.03
C ALA A 294 -19.51 -10.15 1.29
N ASP A 295 -18.44 -10.97 1.21
CA ASP A 295 -17.71 -11.51 2.35
C ASP A 295 -17.06 -10.38 3.17
N LEU A 296 -16.38 -9.43 2.51
CA LEU A 296 -15.81 -8.25 3.15
C LEU A 296 -16.89 -7.40 3.84
N LEU A 297 -18.02 -7.09 3.19
CA LEU A 297 -19.13 -6.34 3.81
C LEU A 297 -19.73 -7.07 5.02
N GLN A 298 -19.79 -8.40 5.00
CA GLN A 298 -20.24 -9.20 6.14
C GLN A 298 -19.25 -9.12 7.31
N SER A 299 -17.94 -9.24 7.05
CA SER A 299 -16.90 -9.08 8.07
C SER A 299 -16.90 -7.68 8.66
N LEU A 300 -16.96 -6.64 7.82
CA LEU A 300 -17.01 -5.24 8.25
C LEU A 300 -18.23 -4.98 9.14
N ARG A 301 -19.41 -5.45 8.75
CA ARG A 301 -20.62 -5.36 9.59
C ARG A 301 -20.44 -6.04 10.94
N SER A 302 -19.80 -7.21 10.99
CA SER A 302 -19.52 -7.90 12.24
C SER A 302 -18.55 -7.13 13.14
N ILE A 303 -17.58 -6.42 12.56
CA ILE A 303 -16.58 -5.63 13.29
C ILE A 303 -17.20 -4.31 13.79
N THR A 304 -17.99 -3.61 12.96
CA THR A 304 -18.51 -2.27 13.31
C THR A 304 -19.75 -2.28 14.19
N SER A 305 -20.53 -3.37 14.24
CA SER A 305 -21.78 -3.42 15.04
C SER A 305 -21.57 -3.39 16.56
N GLY A 306 -20.33 -3.51 17.04
CA GLY A 306 -20.00 -3.56 18.46
C GLY A 306 -20.40 -4.87 19.13
N ARG A 307 -19.82 -5.17 20.30
CA ARG A 307 -20.13 -6.39 21.09
C ARG A 307 -21.43 -6.28 21.90
N GLY A 308 -22.33 -5.36 21.55
CA GLY A 308 -23.51 -5.01 22.36
C GLY A 308 -24.82 -5.04 21.57
N GLY A 309 -25.63 -6.10 21.77
CA GLY A 309 -27.04 -6.10 21.38
C GLY A 309 -27.40 -7.07 20.24
N THR A 310 -28.01 -8.19 20.59
CA THR A 310 -28.69 -9.08 19.64
C THR A 310 -30.01 -8.45 19.18
N SER A 311 -29.98 -7.63 18.13
CA SER A 311 -31.19 -7.02 17.56
C SER A 311 -31.12 -6.95 16.03
N GLN A 312 -31.91 -7.80 15.36
CA GLN A 312 -32.01 -7.82 13.90
C GLN A 312 -33.05 -6.80 13.39
N SER A 313 -32.70 -5.51 13.37
CA SER A 313 -33.44 -4.50 12.60
C SER A 313 -32.57 -3.28 12.27
N GLN A 314 -33.11 -2.44 11.38
CA GLN A 314 -32.48 -1.33 10.65
C GLN A 314 -31.54 -0.42 11.46
N ALA A 315 -30.45 0.03 10.81
CA ALA A 315 -29.58 1.17 11.15
C ALA A 315 -29.47 1.47 12.66
N MET A 316 -28.80 0.58 13.40
CA MET A 316 -28.65 0.69 14.85
C MET A 316 -27.78 1.90 15.24
N PRO A 317 -28.27 2.83 16.09
CA PRO A 317 -27.43 3.83 16.72
C PRO A 317 -26.32 3.15 17.52
N GLY A 318 -25.05 3.45 17.22
CA GLY A 318 -23.88 2.87 17.89
C GLY A 318 -22.96 1.99 17.02
N SER A 319 -23.20 1.86 15.71
CA SER A 319 -22.17 1.29 14.81
C SER A 319 -20.97 2.23 14.71
N ILE A 320 -19.77 1.66 14.75
CA ILE A 320 -18.52 2.41 14.52
C ILE A 320 -18.52 2.95 13.08
N PRO A 321 -18.26 4.26 12.84
CA PRO A 321 -18.09 4.83 11.51
C PRO A 321 -17.00 4.12 10.71
N LEU A 322 -17.22 3.91 9.42
CA LEU A 322 -16.38 3.07 8.56
C LEU A 322 -15.83 3.85 7.36
N VAL A 323 -14.57 3.59 7.04
CA VAL A 323 -13.92 3.94 5.76
C VAL A 323 -13.38 2.65 5.12
N VAL A 324 -13.65 2.43 3.84
CA VAL A 324 -13.08 1.31 3.07
C VAL A 324 -12.35 1.84 1.84
N CYS A 325 -11.04 1.65 1.85
CA CYS A 325 -10.15 1.96 0.74
C CYS A 325 -9.83 0.67 -0.04
N GLY A 326 -9.62 0.78 -1.35
CA GLY A 326 -8.99 -0.31 -2.08
C GLY A 326 -9.07 -0.20 -3.60
N ASP A 327 -8.25 -1.01 -4.24
CA ASP A 327 -8.38 -1.36 -5.66
C ASP A 327 -9.38 -2.53 -5.75
N PHE A 328 -10.57 -2.24 -6.23
CA PHE A 328 -11.65 -3.22 -6.39
C PHE A 328 -11.54 -3.99 -7.70
N ASN A 329 -10.63 -3.59 -8.62
CA ASN A 329 -10.51 -4.15 -9.96
C ASN A 329 -11.85 -4.25 -10.71
N ALA A 330 -12.76 -3.32 -10.43
CA ALA A 330 -14.13 -3.31 -10.92
C ALA A 330 -14.58 -1.87 -11.20
N GLU A 331 -15.20 -1.66 -12.35
CA GLU A 331 -15.84 -0.39 -12.70
C GLU A 331 -17.17 -0.20 -11.96
N PRO A 332 -17.70 1.05 -11.87
CA PRO A 332 -18.95 1.34 -11.17
C PRO A 332 -20.19 0.59 -11.71
N SER A 333 -20.10 0.01 -12.91
CA SER A 333 -21.12 -0.82 -13.52
C SER A 333 -21.26 -2.22 -12.89
N GLU A 334 -20.22 -2.72 -12.22
CA GLU A 334 -20.16 -4.09 -11.68
C GLU A 334 -21.01 -4.31 -10.42
N ASP A 335 -21.42 -5.56 -10.21
CA ASP A 335 -22.18 -5.98 -9.04
C ASP A 335 -21.47 -5.70 -7.71
N VAL A 336 -20.14 -5.74 -7.67
CA VAL A 336 -19.38 -5.47 -6.44
C VAL A 336 -19.51 -4.01 -6.00
N TYR A 337 -19.44 -3.06 -6.93
CA TYR A 337 -19.69 -1.65 -6.67
C TYR A 337 -21.12 -1.44 -6.18
N ARG A 338 -22.10 -2.03 -6.87
CA ARG A 338 -23.52 -1.93 -6.49
C ARG A 338 -23.78 -2.48 -5.09
N ARG A 339 -23.11 -3.56 -4.67
CA ARG A 339 -23.21 -4.11 -3.31
C ARG A 339 -22.70 -3.15 -2.23
N PHE A 340 -21.62 -2.41 -2.50
CA PHE A 340 -21.10 -1.42 -1.57
C PHE A 340 -22.03 -0.21 -1.49
N SER A 341 -22.44 0.34 -2.63
CA SER A 341 -23.36 1.47 -2.72
C SER A 341 -24.75 1.20 -2.12
N SER A 342 -25.28 -0.02 -2.24
CA SER A 342 -26.57 -0.41 -1.62
C SER A 342 -26.42 -1.12 -0.27
N SER A 343 -25.23 -1.08 0.34
CA SER A 343 -24.95 -1.76 1.60
C SER A 343 -25.75 -1.16 2.77
N PRO A 344 -26.31 -1.99 3.68
CA PRO A 344 -26.93 -1.51 4.92
C PRO A 344 -25.92 -0.87 5.90
N LEU A 345 -24.64 -0.79 5.56
CA LEU A 345 -23.61 -0.02 6.26
C LEU A 345 -23.63 1.49 5.91
N GLY A 346 -24.53 1.94 5.03
CA GLY A 346 -24.69 3.37 4.69
C GLY A 346 -23.47 3.94 3.99
N LEU A 347 -22.83 3.16 3.10
CA LEU A 347 -21.62 3.56 2.42
C LEU A 347 -21.92 4.39 1.17
N ASN A 348 -21.23 5.52 1.04
CA ASN A 348 -21.15 6.28 -0.21
C ASN A 348 -19.67 6.34 -0.66
N SER A 349 -19.43 6.53 -1.96
CA SER A 349 -18.08 6.72 -2.49
C SER A 349 -17.73 8.21 -2.46
N ALA A 350 -16.55 8.55 -1.92
CA ALA A 350 -16.13 9.94 -1.73
C ALA A 350 -15.83 10.64 -3.07
N TYR A 351 -15.30 9.91 -4.05
CA TYR A 351 -14.79 10.50 -5.30
C TYR A 351 -15.89 10.93 -6.27
N LYS A 352 -17.12 10.41 -6.14
CA LYS A 352 -18.31 10.97 -6.81
C LYS A 352 -18.49 12.46 -6.58
N LEU A 353 -18.10 12.96 -5.41
CA LEU A 353 -18.30 14.36 -5.03
C LEU A 353 -17.43 15.35 -5.85
N LEU A 354 -16.47 14.87 -6.65
CA LEU A 354 -15.78 15.70 -7.64
C LEU A 354 -16.66 16.04 -8.87
N SER A 355 -17.72 15.26 -9.13
CA SER A 355 -18.66 15.53 -10.21
C SER A 355 -19.66 16.62 -9.83
N SER A 356 -20.21 17.31 -10.84
CA SER A 356 -21.17 18.41 -10.64
C SER A 356 -22.54 17.96 -10.12
N ASP A 357 -22.88 16.67 -10.22
CA ASP A 357 -24.09 16.09 -9.64
C ASP A 357 -23.84 15.43 -8.26
N GLY A 358 -22.57 15.26 -7.86
CA GLY A 358 -22.17 14.58 -6.62
C GLY A 358 -22.37 13.06 -6.64
N GLU A 359 -22.81 12.50 -7.78
CA GLU A 359 -23.31 11.13 -7.94
C GLU A 359 -22.54 10.34 -9.01
N THR A 360 -21.82 11.01 -9.91
CA THR A 360 -21.01 10.40 -10.96
C THR A 360 -19.56 10.19 -10.50
N GLU A 361 -19.08 8.94 -10.55
CA GLU A 361 -17.68 8.59 -10.27
C GLU A 361 -16.71 9.23 -11.28
N PRO A 362 -15.41 9.42 -10.94
CA PRO A 362 -14.44 9.98 -11.86
C PRO A 362 -14.30 9.11 -13.12
N ALA A 363 -13.87 9.74 -14.22
CA ALA A 363 -13.69 9.04 -15.50
C ALA A 363 -12.63 7.93 -15.42
N TYR A 364 -11.61 8.09 -14.57
CA TYR A 364 -10.58 7.10 -14.32
C TYR A 364 -9.91 7.28 -12.96
N THR A 365 -9.34 6.19 -12.45
CA THR A 365 -8.36 6.18 -11.35
C THR A 365 -7.05 5.52 -11.78
N THR A 366 -7.05 4.79 -12.90
CA THR A 366 -5.86 4.21 -13.53
C THR A 366 -5.90 4.40 -15.04
N TRP A 367 -4.75 4.73 -15.64
CA TRP A 367 -4.63 4.93 -17.09
C TRP A 367 -3.25 4.47 -17.58
N LYS A 368 -3.23 3.46 -18.46
CA LYS A 368 -2.03 2.70 -18.82
C LYS A 368 -2.08 2.10 -20.22
N ILE A 369 -0.91 1.85 -20.81
CA ILE A 369 -0.79 1.19 -22.11
C ILE A 369 0.05 -0.08 -21.96
N ARG A 370 -0.57 -1.23 -22.24
CA ARG A 370 0.00 -2.59 -22.13
C ARG A 370 -0.07 -3.29 -23.50
N PRO A 371 0.47 -4.52 -23.70
CA PRO A 371 0.44 -5.16 -25.02
C PRO A 371 -0.97 -5.50 -25.51
N SER A 372 -1.94 -5.57 -24.59
CA SER A 372 -3.37 -5.72 -24.87
C SER A 372 -4.07 -4.45 -25.37
N GLY A 373 -3.38 -3.29 -25.33
CA GLY A 373 -3.93 -1.98 -25.66
C GLY A 373 -3.87 -0.98 -24.51
N GLU A 374 -4.45 0.19 -24.76
CA GLU A 374 -4.69 1.24 -23.77
C GLU A 374 -5.90 0.88 -22.88
N SER A 375 -5.78 1.17 -21.58
CA SER A 375 -6.81 0.92 -20.57
C SER A 375 -6.90 2.15 -19.68
N CYS A 376 -8.12 2.66 -19.51
CA CYS A 376 -8.45 3.85 -18.72
C CYS A 376 -9.79 3.54 -18.01
N SER A 377 -9.75 3.36 -16.70
CA SER A 377 -10.88 2.86 -15.90
C SER A 377 -10.84 3.41 -14.47
N THR A 378 -12.00 3.45 -13.81
CA THR A 378 -12.13 3.72 -12.37
C THR A 378 -12.25 2.40 -11.62
N LEU A 379 -11.21 2.05 -10.86
CA LEU A 379 -11.09 0.79 -10.13
C LEU A 379 -10.83 1.00 -8.62
N ASP A 380 -10.39 2.20 -8.24
CA ASP A 380 -10.01 2.57 -6.87
C ASP A 380 -11.11 3.38 -6.21
N TYR A 381 -11.40 3.09 -4.94
CA TYR A 381 -12.50 3.73 -4.22
C TYR A 381 -12.11 4.07 -2.78
N ILE A 382 -12.65 5.20 -2.27
CA ILE A 382 -12.73 5.51 -0.84
C ILE A 382 -14.21 5.55 -0.46
N TRP A 383 -14.71 4.44 0.09
CA TRP A 383 -16.05 4.37 0.65
C TRP A 383 -16.06 4.92 2.07
N TYR A 384 -17.13 5.59 2.47
CA TYR A 384 -17.29 6.14 3.83
C TYR A 384 -18.74 6.02 4.32
N SER A 385 -18.93 5.84 5.64
CA SER A 385 -20.25 5.89 6.28
C SER A 385 -20.87 7.27 6.16
N HIS A 386 -21.77 7.45 5.18
CA HIS A 386 -22.28 8.76 4.78
C HIS A 386 -23.02 9.50 5.90
N ASP A 387 -23.75 8.77 6.75
CA ASP A 387 -24.55 9.35 7.84
C ASP A 387 -23.72 9.78 9.06
N ALA A 388 -22.48 9.29 9.18
CA ALA A 388 -21.59 9.53 10.33
C ALA A 388 -20.35 10.37 9.98
N LEU A 389 -19.99 10.45 8.70
CA LEU A 389 -18.80 11.16 8.22
C LEU A 389 -19.19 12.16 7.12
N SER A 390 -18.53 13.32 7.10
CA SER A 390 -18.54 14.27 5.97
C SER A 390 -17.21 14.20 5.23
N VAL A 391 -17.23 14.53 3.92
CA VAL A 391 -16.04 14.74 3.10
C VAL A 391 -15.87 16.25 2.92
N GLU A 392 -14.76 16.79 3.39
CA GLU A 392 -14.46 18.22 3.41
C GLU A 392 -13.73 18.66 2.14
N CYS A 393 -12.73 17.87 1.71
CA CYS A 393 -12.04 18.07 0.44
C CYS A 393 -11.57 16.74 -0.17
N LEU A 394 -11.27 16.79 -1.46
CA LEU A 394 -10.78 15.69 -2.29
C LEU A 394 -9.58 16.18 -3.11
N LEU A 395 -8.58 15.33 -3.30
CA LEU A 395 -7.52 15.60 -4.27
C LEU A 395 -8.05 15.32 -5.68
N ASP A 396 -7.92 16.28 -6.59
CA ASP A 396 -8.43 16.16 -7.96
C ASP A 396 -7.86 14.98 -8.76
N ILE A 397 -8.44 14.71 -9.92
CA ILE A 397 -7.89 13.78 -10.91
C ILE A 397 -7.26 14.63 -12.03
N PRO A 398 -5.98 14.41 -12.40
CA PRO A 398 -5.34 15.13 -13.50
C PRO A 398 -6.12 15.05 -14.82
N THR A 399 -5.93 16.03 -15.69
CA THR A 399 -6.44 15.96 -17.07
C THR A 399 -5.58 15.04 -17.95
N GLU A 400 -6.09 14.67 -19.12
CA GLU A 400 -5.33 13.89 -20.10
C GLU A 400 -4.01 14.58 -20.47
N GLU A 401 -4.02 15.91 -20.59
CA GLU A 401 -2.85 16.72 -20.91
C GLU A 401 -1.80 16.70 -19.79
N GLN A 402 -2.23 16.62 -18.53
CA GLN A 402 -1.32 16.51 -17.36
C GLN A 402 -0.74 15.09 -17.21
N ILE A 403 -1.49 14.05 -17.56
CA ILE A 403 -1.00 12.66 -17.65
C ILE A 403 -0.04 12.48 -18.83
N GLY A 404 -0.30 13.16 -19.95
CA GLY A 404 0.47 13.05 -21.18
C GLY A 404 0.14 11.81 -22.02
N PRO A 405 0.76 11.67 -23.21
CA PRO A 405 0.36 10.67 -24.21
C PRO A 405 0.83 9.24 -23.91
N ASP A 406 1.86 9.08 -23.07
CA ASP A 406 2.42 7.75 -22.72
C ASP A 406 1.73 7.10 -21.51
N ARG A 407 0.84 7.85 -20.85
CA ARG A 407 0.06 7.45 -19.66
C ARG A 407 0.95 7.06 -18.48
N LEU A 408 0.41 6.26 -17.55
CA LEU A 408 1.06 5.83 -16.33
C LEU A 408 1.58 4.37 -16.44
N PRO A 409 2.66 4.00 -15.72
CA PRO A 409 3.55 4.87 -14.95
C PRO A 409 4.54 5.61 -15.86
N SER A 410 5.24 6.61 -15.32
CA SER A 410 6.11 7.50 -16.10
C SER A 410 7.30 8.01 -15.26
N TYR A 411 8.18 8.84 -15.84
CA TYR A 411 9.25 9.51 -15.08
C TYR A 411 8.74 10.48 -14.00
N HIS A 412 7.46 10.87 -14.03
CA HIS A 412 6.86 11.81 -13.08
C HIS A 412 5.79 11.15 -12.19
N TYR A 413 5.50 9.85 -12.36
CA TYR A 413 4.53 9.15 -11.52
C TYR A 413 4.83 7.65 -11.41
N PRO A 414 4.88 7.08 -10.18
CA PRO A 414 5.48 5.76 -9.95
C PRO A 414 4.52 4.59 -10.11
N SER A 415 3.21 4.81 -10.19
CA SER A 415 2.20 3.75 -10.30
C SER A 415 1.35 3.96 -11.56
N ASP A 416 0.73 2.90 -12.07
CA ASP A 416 -0.29 2.97 -13.10
C ASP A 416 -1.67 3.40 -12.56
N HIS A 417 -1.84 3.43 -11.23
CA HIS A 417 -3.00 3.98 -10.52
C HIS A 417 -2.64 5.31 -9.85
N LEU A 418 -3.57 6.27 -9.88
CA LEU A 418 -3.46 7.54 -9.17
C LEU A 418 -3.74 7.36 -7.68
N SER A 419 -3.03 8.11 -6.84
CA SER A 419 -3.36 8.22 -5.42
C SER A 419 -4.71 8.93 -5.26
N LEU A 420 -5.64 8.32 -4.50
CA LEU A 420 -6.87 8.95 -4.08
C LEU A 420 -6.68 9.50 -2.67
N LEU A 421 -7.23 10.68 -2.40
CA LEU A 421 -7.09 11.34 -1.10
C LEU A 421 -8.30 12.20 -0.78
N CYS A 422 -8.80 12.09 0.46
CA CYS A 422 -9.83 12.98 0.97
C CYS A 422 -9.58 13.35 2.44
N ASP A 423 -10.06 14.54 2.82
CA ASP A 423 -10.19 14.92 4.22
C ASP A 423 -11.62 14.65 4.67
N ILE A 424 -11.79 13.81 5.69
CA ILE A 424 -13.10 13.51 6.30
C ILE A 424 -13.21 14.11 7.70
N LYS A 425 -14.43 14.37 8.16
CA LYS A 425 -14.73 14.66 9.56
C LYS A 425 -15.81 13.73 10.08
N PHE A 426 -15.82 13.50 11.39
CA PHE A 426 -17.03 13.03 12.06
C PHE A 426 -18.11 14.10 11.92
N ARG A 427 -19.32 13.72 11.55
CA ARG A 427 -20.47 14.61 11.69
C ARG A 427 -20.72 14.80 13.18
N ASP A 428 -21.01 16.02 13.60
CA ASP A 428 -21.44 16.25 14.97
C ASP A 428 -22.72 15.43 15.23
N GLU A 429 -22.80 14.73 16.36
CA GLU A 429 -24.07 14.17 16.80
C GLU A 429 -25.05 15.33 16.97
N SER A 430 -25.99 15.47 16.03
CA SER A 430 -27.09 16.42 16.13
C SER A 430 -27.66 16.30 17.52
N TYR A 431 -27.54 17.36 18.34
CA TYR A 431 -28.10 17.40 19.68
C TYR A 431 -29.55 16.94 19.60
N ARG A 432 -29.80 15.69 20.03
CA ARG A 432 -31.15 15.18 20.21
C ARG A 432 -31.73 15.99 21.35
N LEU A 433 -32.40 17.09 20.99
CA LEU A 433 -33.23 17.86 21.90
C LEU A 433 -34.14 16.85 22.61
N MET A 434 -34.00 16.82 23.93
CA MET A 434 -34.58 15.82 24.84
C MET A 434 -36.11 15.78 24.76
#